data_AF-A0A497ETV5-F1
#
_entry.id   AF-A0A497ETV5-F1
#
_cell.length_a   1.000
_cell.length_b   1.000
_cell.length_c   1.000
_cell.angle_alpha   90.00
_cell.angle_beta   90.00
_cell.angle_gamma   90.00
#
_symmetry.space_group_name_H-M   'P 1'
#
loop_
_entity.id
_entity.type
_entity.pdbx_description
1 polymer ?
#
loop_
_entity_poly.entity_id
_entity_poly.type
_entity_poly.pdbx_seq_one_letter_code
_entity_poly.pdbx_strand_id
1 'polypeptide(L)'
;LEVKHEIIRMNLLDDENFVRNDDRRCYFCKKAMMTLLKKYATNMGVELLVDGSNLDDYRSKRPGLIALAEKGVLSPLADIGFSKKDVREVAKKIGLPNWGEAPETCLATRIPEGVEITLEKLTRIMEAEKIVREVVDLKLLRVRYLGDTAKIEVLKEELPKIANGKVAEHVVSKLKGIGFKHVLLDLSGYKGEI
;
A
#
# COMPACT_ATOMS: atom_id res chain seq x y z
N LEU A 1 -12.27 -3.36 -18.07
CA LEU A 1 -12.99 -2.11 -17.72
C LEU A 1 -13.28 -1.21 -18.93
N GLU A 2 -12.81 -1.48 -20.16
CA GLU A 2 -13.15 -0.66 -21.36
C GLU A 2 -13.00 0.87 -21.17
N VAL A 3 -12.04 1.29 -20.34
CA VAL A 3 -11.71 2.69 -20.11
C VAL A 3 -10.37 3.01 -20.75
N LYS A 4 -10.21 4.26 -21.20
CA LYS A 4 -8.91 4.77 -21.61
C LYS A 4 -7.96 4.76 -20.41
N HIS A 5 -6.79 4.17 -20.56
CA HIS A 5 -5.78 4.06 -19.52
C HIS A 5 -4.49 4.77 -19.96
N GLU A 6 -3.94 5.60 -19.07
CA GLU A 6 -2.76 6.42 -19.30
C GLU A 6 -1.80 6.28 -18.10
N ILE A 7 -0.51 6.08 -18.37
CA ILE A 7 0.51 5.93 -17.33
C ILE A 7 1.31 7.23 -17.23
N ILE A 8 1.19 7.90 -16.08
CA ILE A 8 2.00 9.08 -15.76
C ILE A 8 3.06 8.68 -14.74
N ARG A 9 4.33 8.91 -15.08
CA ARG A 9 5.45 8.58 -14.20
C ARG A 9 5.76 9.74 -13.27
N MET A 10 6.09 9.42 -12.03
CA MET A 10 6.60 10.34 -11.03
C MET A 10 7.62 9.64 -10.15
N ASN A 11 8.56 10.41 -9.60
CA ASN A 11 9.51 9.92 -8.62
C ASN A 11 9.28 10.63 -7.29
N LEU A 12 8.76 9.90 -6.29
CA LEU A 12 8.53 10.43 -4.95
C LEU A 12 9.81 10.50 -4.11
N LEU A 13 10.88 9.82 -4.52
CA LEU A 13 12.17 9.88 -3.82
C LEU A 13 12.89 11.22 -4.04
N ASP A 14 12.42 12.05 -4.97
CA ASP A 14 12.93 13.41 -5.17
C ASP A 14 12.26 14.44 -4.23
N ASP A 15 11.22 14.04 -3.47
CA ASP A 15 10.54 14.89 -2.49
C ASP A 15 11.03 14.57 -1.07
N GLU A 16 11.83 15.48 -0.50
CA GLU A 16 12.35 15.36 0.86
C GLU A 16 11.26 15.16 1.92
N ASN A 17 10.06 15.71 1.71
CA ASN A 17 8.95 15.52 2.65
C ASN A 17 8.37 14.11 2.62
N PHE A 18 8.46 13.44 1.47
CA PHE A 18 8.13 12.03 1.37
C PHE A 18 9.26 11.19 1.98
N VAL A 19 10.51 11.48 1.61
CA VAL A 19 11.71 10.73 2.02
C VAL A 19 11.90 10.73 3.54
N ARG A 20 11.63 11.84 4.24
CA ARG A 20 11.71 11.92 5.71
C ARG A 20 10.80 10.93 6.45
N ASN A 21 9.72 10.47 5.80
CA ASN A 21 8.81 9.44 6.33
C ASN A 21 8.19 9.78 7.70
N ASP A 22 7.73 11.01 7.87
CA ASP A 22 6.98 11.43 9.07
C ASP A 22 5.47 11.12 8.96
N ASP A 23 4.73 11.51 9.99
CA ASP A 23 3.26 11.43 10.06
C ASP A 23 2.53 12.10 8.87
N ARG A 24 3.17 13.06 8.19
CA ARG A 24 2.65 13.76 7.02
C ARG A 24 3.12 13.19 5.68
N ARG A 25 3.94 12.14 5.63
CA ARG A 25 4.38 11.48 4.36
C ARG A 25 3.24 11.26 3.38
N CYS A 26 2.11 10.73 3.85
CA CYS A 26 0.96 10.41 3.00
C CYS A 26 0.29 11.66 2.43
N TYR A 27 0.30 12.79 3.16
CA TYR A 27 -0.17 14.08 2.68
C TYR A 27 0.69 14.57 1.51
N PHE A 28 2.02 14.60 1.70
CA PHE A 28 2.95 15.07 0.66
C PHE A 28 2.92 14.19 -0.58
N CYS A 29 2.92 12.87 -0.40
CA CYS A 29 2.75 11.90 -1.48
C CYS A 29 1.50 12.19 -2.32
N LYS A 30 0.32 12.29 -1.67
CA LYS A 30 -0.95 12.52 -2.36
C LYS A 30 -0.99 13.92 -2.99
N LYS A 31 -0.44 14.94 -2.33
CA LYS A 31 -0.35 16.31 -2.86
C LYS A 31 0.49 16.38 -4.14
N ALA A 32 1.63 15.69 -4.18
CA ALA A 32 2.47 15.60 -5.37
C ALA A 32 1.72 14.89 -6.52
N MET A 33 1.11 13.73 -6.24
CA MET A 33 0.31 12.98 -7.22
C MET A 33 -0.83 13.83 -7.81
N MET A 34 -1.63 14.49 -6.97
CA MET A 34 -2.77 15.27 -7.43
C MET A 34 -2.35 16.53 -8.18
N THR A 35 -1.20 17.14 -7.82
CA THR A 35 -0.65 18.27 -8.58
C THR A 35 -0.29 17.84 -10.01
N LEU A 36 0.35 16.69 -10.17
CA LEU A 36 0.71 16.14 -11.46
C LEU A 36 -0.53 15.78 -12.29
N LEU A 37 -1.49 15.07 -11.69
CA LEU A 37 -2.74 14.68 -12.36
C LEU A 37 -3.58 15.88 -12.77
N LYS A 38 -3.67 16.92 -11.92
CA LYS A 38 -4.42 18.14 -12.25
C LYS A 38 -3.82 18.89 -13.45
N LYS A 39 -2.49 18.97 -13.53
CA LYS A 39 -1.80 19.53 -14.70
C LYS A 39 -2.11 18.73 -15.97
N TYR A 40 -2.06 17.41 -15.88
CA TYR A 40 -2.36 16.52 -17.01
C TYR A 40 -3.84 16.64 -17.46
N ALA A 41 -4.78 16.61 -16.51
CA ALA A 41 -6.20 16.77 -16.76
C ALA A 41 -6.52 18.10 -17.46
N THR A 42 -5.92 19.21 -16.97
CA THR A 42 -6.10 20.54 -17.57
C THR A 42 -5.66 20.56 -19.04
N ASN A 43 -4.50 19.94 -19.36
CA ASN A 43 -4.00 19.86 -20.73
C ASN A 43 -4.90 19.02 -21.67
N MET A 44 -5.70 18.12 -21.10
CA MET A 44 -6.68 17.32 -21.84
C MET A 44 -8.07 17.95 -21.91
N GLY A 45 -8.29 19.12 -21.31
CA GLY A 45 -9.62 19.72 -21.18
C GLY A 45 -10.54 18.95 -20.23
N VAL A 46 -9.97 18.20 -19.29
CA VAL A 46 -10.73 17.47 -18.25
C VAL A 46 -10.88 18.38 -17.03
N GLU A 47 -12.12 18.70 -16.69
CA GLU A 47 -12.45 19.60 -15.57
C GLU A 47 -12.54 18.90 -14.22
N LEU A 48 -12.87 17.61 -14.22
CA LEU A 48 -13.17 16.83 -13.02
C LEU A 48 -12.09 15.80 -12.73
N LEU A 49 -11.55 15.84 -11.50
CA LEU A 49 -10.69 14.79 -10.96
C LEU A 49 -11.41 14.14 -9.77
N VAL A 50 -11.54 12.81 -9.81
CA VAL A 50 -12.18 12.03 -8.76
C VAL A 50 -11.24 10.96 -8.24
N ASP A 51 -11.43 10.55 -6.98
CA ASP A 51 -10.72 9.43 -6.39
C ASP A 51 -11.68 8.41 -5.74
N GLY A 52 -11.13 7.25 -5.36
CA GLY A 52 -11.90 6.12 -4.83
C GLY A 52 -12.11 6.15 -3.31
N SER A 53 -11.93 7.29 -2.64
CA SER A 53 -12.15 7.37 -1.19
C SER A 53 -13.63 7.10 -0.86
N ASN A 54 -13.87 6.33 0.19
CA ASN A 54 -15.21 5.93 0.67
C ASN A 54 -15.46 6.46 2.09
N LEU A 55 -16.66 6.24 2.64
CA LEU A 55 -17.09 6.77 3.93
C LEU A 55 -16.18 6.33 5.09
N ASP A 56 -15.68 5.09 5.08
CA ASP A 56 -14.86 4.56 6.18
C ASP A 56 -13.50 5.26 6.24
N ASP A 57 -12.98 5.76 5.11
CA ASP A 57 -11.71 6.48 5.06
C ASP A 57 -11.73 7.75 5.92
N TYR A 58 -12.88 8.42 6.04
CA TYR A 58 -13.08 9.65 6.81
C TYR A 58 -13.17 9.42 8.32
N ARG A 59 -13.39 8.17 8.78
CA ARG A 59 -13.36 7.82 10.20
C ARG A 59 -11.93 7.85 10.76
N SER A 60 -10.95 7.65 9.89
CA SER A 60 -9.53 7.74 10.23
C SER A 60 -8.98 9.11 9.83
N LYS A 61 -8.14 9.72 10.66
CA LYS A 61 -7.46 10.98 10.32
C LYS A 61 -6.38 10.71 9.27
N ARG A 62 -6.77 10.53 8.00
CA ARG A 62 -5.86 10.24 6.88
C ARG A 62 -5.28 11.55 6.33
N PRO A 63 -3.96 11.82 6.45
CA PRO A 63 -3.36 13.04 5.93
C PRO A 63 -3.55 13.20 4.41
N GLY A 64 -3.68 12.09 3.68
CA GLY A 64 -3.94 12.11 2.23
C GLY A 64 -5.28 12.73 1.84
N LEU A 65 -6.33 12.63 2.68
CA LEU A 65 -7.64 13.23 2.38
C LEU A 65 -7.57 14.77 2.40
N ILE A 66 -6.73 15.34 3.26
CA ILE A 66 -6.48 16.79 3.30
C ILE A 66 -5.91 17.26 1.96
N ALA A 67 -4.94 16.52 1.41
CA ALA A 67 -4.33 16.85 0.12
C ALA A 67 -5.31 16.75 -1.05
N LEU A 68 -6.27 15.82 -1.00
CA LEU A 68 -7.34 15.72 -2.00
C LEU A 68 -8.23 16.97 -1.99
N ALA A 69 -8.72 17.34 -0.81
CA ALA A 69 -9.57 18.50 -0.61
C ALA A 69 -8.89 19.79 -1.06
N GLU A 70 -7.62 20.01 -0.68
CA GLU A 70 -6.83 21.17 -1.11
C GLU A 70 -6.66 21.26 -2.64
N LYS A 71 -6.70 20.13 -3.35
CA LYS A 71 -6.54 20.09 -4.81
C LYS A 71 -7.87 20.13 -5.57
N GLY A 72 -9.00 20.10 -4.85
CA GLY A 72 -10.34 20.07 -5.42
C GLY A 72 -10.67 18.73 -6.08
N VAL A 73 -10.12 17.64 -5.54
CA VAL A 73 -10.45 16.27 -5.99
C VAL A 73 -11.71 15.82 -5.26
N LEU A 74 -12.69 15.31 -6.01
CA LEU A 74 -13.93 14.80 -5.42
C LEU A 74 -13.80 13.33 -5.06
N SER A 75 -14.59 12.87 -4.10
CA SER A 75 -14.65 11.48 -3.68
C SER A 75 -16.10 10.99 -3.72
N PRO A 76 -16.66 10.73 -4.93
CA PRO A 76 -18.09 10.50 -5.10
C PRO A 76 -18.66 9.38 -4.22
N LEU A 77 -17.88 8.32 -3.97
CA LEU A 77 -18.29 7.21 -3.10
C LEU A 77 -18.48 7.67 -1.64
N ALA A 78 -17.57 8.50 -1.13
CA ALA A 78 -17.72 9.10 0.18
C ALA A 78 -18.88 10.12 0.22
N ASP A 79 -19.03 10.92 -0.83
CA ASP A 79 -20.08 11.97 -0.93
C ASP A 79 -21.49 11.37 -0.85
N ILE A 80 -21.70 10.17 -1.40
CA ILE A 80 -22.97 9.44 -1.32
C ILE A 80 -23.05 8.50 -0.10
N GLY A 81 -22.06 8.53 0.79
CA GLY A 81 -22.05 7.74 2.02
C GLY A 81 -21.78 6.25 1.84
N PHE A 82 -21.17 5.82 0.73
CA PHE A 82 -20.82 4.41 0.54
C PHE A 82 -19.69 4.01 1.48
N SER A 83 -19.92 2.98 2.28
CA SER A 83 -18.90 2.27 3.04
C SER A 83 -18.08 1.34 2.14
N LYS A 84 -16.95 0.85 2.63
CA LYS A 84 -16.14 -0.21 1.98
C LYS A 84 -16.99 -1.46 1.69
N LYS A 85 -17.95 -1.77 2.57
CA LYS A 85 -18.88 -2.89 2.36
C LYS A 85 -19.79 -2.63 1.15
N ASP A 86 -20.37 -1.43 1.06
CA ASP A 86 -21.24 -1.06 -0.07
C ASP A 86 -20.47 -1.09 -1.39
N VAL A 87 -19.25 -0.55 -1.41
CA VAL A 87 -18.36 -0.60 -2.58
C VAL A 87 -18.11 -2.05 -3.02
N ARG A 88 -17.79 -2.96 -2.10
CA ARG A 88 -17.57 -4.39 -2.41
C ARG A 88 -18.84 -5.07 -2.91
N GLU A 89 -19.99 -4.80 -2.31
CA GLU A 89 -21.27 -5.37 -2.74
C GLU A 89 -21.65 -4.92 -4.15
N VAL A 90 -21.50 -3.64 -4.46
CA VAL A 90 -21.77 -3.10 -5.79
C VAL A 90 -20.74 -3.62 -6.80
N ALA A 91 -19.45 -3.60 -6.48
CA ALA A 91 -18.39 -4.15 -7.32
C ALA A 91 -18.66 -5.62 -7.69
N LYS A 92 -19.11 -6.42 -6.72
CA LYS A 92 -19.50 -7.82 -6.95
C LYS A 92 -20.72 -7.92 -7.87
N LYS A 93 -21.77 -7.12 -7.64
CA LYS A 93 -22.99 -7.11 -8.45
C LYS A 93 -22.73 -6.75 -9.91
N ILE A 94 -21.81 -5.82 -10.17
CA ILE A 94 -21.45 -5.40 -11.54
C ILE A 94 -20.31 -6.26 -12.15
N GLY A 95 -19.85 -7.29 -11.44
CA GLY A 95 -18.88 -8.26 -11.96
C GLY A 95 -17.43 -7.76 -12.02
N LEU A 96 -17.02 -6.81 -11.18
CA LEU A 96 -15.61 -6.41 -11.11
C LEU A 96 -14.76 -7.56 -10.57
N PRO A 97 -13.72 -8.04 -11.27
CA PRO A 97 -12.98 -9.24 -10.87
C PRO A 97 -12.23 -9.08 -9.55
N ASN A 98 -11.90 -7.84 -9.18
CA ASN A 98 -11.12 -7.51 -7.98
C ASN A 98 -11.97 -7.17 -6.75
N TRP A 99 -13.30 -7.36 -6.78
CA TRP A 99 -14.21 -6.96 -5.69
C TRP A 99 -13.82 -7.54 -4.32
N GLY A 100 -13.19 -8.72 -4.30
CA GLY A 100 -12.78 -9.45 -3.09
C GLY A 100 -11.30 -9.37 -2.77
N GLU A 101 -10.51 -8.57 -3.50
CA GLU A 101 -9.08 -8.46 -3.25
C GLU A 101 -8.79 -7.72 -1.93
N ALA A 102 -7.67 -8.12 -1.30
CA ALA A 102 -7.18 -7.47 -0.11
C ALA A 102 -6.62 -6.08 -0.46
N PRO A 103 -6.76 -5.09 0.44
CA PRO A 103 -6.23 -3.76 0.21
C PRO A 103 -4.70 -3.77 0.17
N GLU A 104 -4.12 -3.35 -0.94
CA GLU A 104 -2.68 -3.10 -1.03
C GLU A 104 -2.35 -1.70 -0.51
N THR A 105 -1.23 -1.56 0.18
CA THR A 105 -0.76 -0.26 0.69
C THR A 105 0.64 0.04 0.18
N CYS A 106 0.96 1.31 0.01
CA CYS A 106 2.27 1.78 -0.44
C CYS A 106 3.42 1.03 0.27
N LEU A 107 4.45 0.62 -0.47
CA LEU A 107 5.60 -0.11 0.05
C LEU A 107 6.32 0.64 1.19
N ALA A 108 6.32 1.98 1.16
CA ALA A 108 6.86 2.83 2.23
C ALA A 108 6.24 2.56 3.61
N THR A 109 5.02 2.01 3.68
CA THR A 109 4.38 1.62 4.96
C THR A 109 5.08 0.45 5.67
N ARG A 110 6.01 -0.24 4.98
CA ARG A 110 6.86 -1.29 5.57
C ARG A 110 8.07 -0.70 6.30
N ILE A 111 8.36 0.59 6.11
CA ILE A 111 9.45 1.32 6.78
C ILE A 111 8.84 2.08 7.98
N PRO A 112 9.41 1.93 9.20
CA PRO A 112 8.96 2.65 10.40
C PRO A 112 8.96 4.16 10.20
N GLU A 113 8.01 4.84 10.82
CA GLU A 113 7.96 6.30 10.82
C GLU A 113 9.26 6.91 11.37
N GLY A 114 9.70 8.02 10.78
CA GLY A 114 10.96 8.69 11.09
C GLY A 114 12.21 8.01 10.50
N VAL A 115 12.08 6.80 9.94
CA VAL A 115 13.17 6.17 9.18
C VAL A 115 13.08 6.60 7.73
N GLU A 116 14.15 7.23 7.25
CA GLU A 116 14.26 7.73 5.89
C GLU A 116 13.97 6.63 4.84
N ILE A 117 13.15 6.96 3.84
CA ILE A 117 12.83 6.08 2.73
C ILE A 117 13.90 6.22 1.65
N THR A 118 14.57 5.12 1.33
CA THR A 118 15.54 5.06 0.23
C THR A 118 15.17 4.00 -0.80
N LEU A 119 15.66 4.16 -2.03
CA LEU A 119 15.48 3.16 -3.09
C LEU A 119 16.01 1.79 -2.66
N GLU A 120 17.16 1.75 -1.98
CA GLU A 120 17.76 0.52 -1.46
C GLU A 120 16.80 -0.21 -0.50
N LYS A 121 16.25 0.50 0.51
CA LYS A 121 15.32 -0.07 1.49
C LYS A 121 14.05 -0.57 0.80
N LEU A 122 13.47 0.21 -0.10
CA LEU A 122 12.29 -0.19 -0.87
C LEU A 122 12.57 -1.42 -1.73
N THR A 123 13.70 -1.46 -2.42
CA THR A 123 14.09 -2.60 -3.26
C THR A 123 14.29 -3.86 -2.43
N ARG A 124 14.97 -3.77 -1.28
CA ARG A 124 15.14 -4.90 -0.36
C ARG A 124 13.81 -5.40 0.17
N ILE A 125 12.86 -4.53 0.52
CA ILE A 125 11.52 -4.92 0.98
C ILE A 125 10.74 -5.61 -0.13
N MET A 126 10.74 -5.04 -1.34
CA MET A 126 10.06 -5.59 -2.50
C MET A 126 10.57 -6.99 -2.83
N GLU A 127 11.90 -7.17 -2.86
CA GLU A 127 12.51 -8.48 -3.09
C GLU A 127 12.18 -9.47 -1.96
N ALA A 128 12.13 -9.00 -0.72
CA ALA A 128 11.73 -9.82 0.42
C ALA A 128 10.28 -10.33 0.29
N GLU A 129 9.33 -9.44 -0.04
CA GLU A 129 7.93 -9.83 -0.24
C GLU A 129 7.79 -10.81 -1.42
N LYS A 130 8.53 -10.58 -2.50
CA LYS A 130 8.59 -11.50 -3.65
C LYS A 130 9.11 -12.88 -3.26
N ILE A 131 10.27 -12.95 -2.59
CA ILE A 131 10.89 -14.19 -2.11
C ILE A 131 9.92 -15.02 -1.28
N VAL A 132 9.22 -14.40 -0.33
CA VAL A 132 8.29 -15.12 0.55
C VAL A 132 7.10 -15.66 -0.25
N ARG A 133 6.55 -14.87 -1.19
CA ARG A 133 5.46 -15.31 -2.08
C ARG A 133 5.85 -16.47 -3.01
N GLU A 134 7.12 -16.55 -3.41
CA GLU A 134 7.62 -17.69 -4.20
C GLU A 134 7.70 -18.99 -3.39
N VAL A 135 7.86 -18.90 -2.06
CA VAL A 135 8.00 -20.08 -1.18
C VAL A 135 6.65 -20.53 -0.64
N VAL A 136 5.73 -19.60 -0.38
CA VAL A 136 4.42 -19.90 0.23
C VAL A 136 3.31 -19.02 -0.35
N ASP A 137 2.21 -19.65 -0.73
CA ASP A 137 1.01 -18.97 -1.19
C ASP A 137 0.27 -18.30 -0.02
N LEU A 138 0.20 -16.97 -0.06
CA LEU A 138 -0.34 -16.10 0.98
C LEU A 138 -1.29 -15.07 0.38
N LYS A 139 -2.48 -14.94 0.97
CA LYS A 139 -3.47 -13.94 0.57
C LYS A 139 -3.00 -12.53 0.90
N LEU A 140 -2.35 -12.36 2.05
CA LEU A 140 -1.77 -11.08 2.48
C LEU A 140 -0.39 -11.33 3.08
N LEU A 141 0.57 -10.54 2.63
CA LEU A 141 1.93 -10.55 3.13
C LEU A 141 2.42 -9.11 3.26
N ARG A 142 3.08 -8.83 4.38
CA ARG A 142 3.94 -7.65 4.51
C ARG A 142 5.28 -8.06 5.09
N VAL A 143 6.37 -7.59 4.50
CA VAL A 143 7.70 -7.69 5.11
C VAL A 143 8.13 -6.31 5.57
N ARG A 144 8.09 -6.06 6.89
CA ARG A 144 8.51 -4.79 7.46
C ARG A 144 10.01 -4.75 7.66
N TYR A 145 10.59 -3.60 7.34
CA TYR A 145 12.00 -3.33 7.50
C TYR A 145 12.27 -2.74 8.88
N LEU A 146 13.07 -3.43 9.69
CA LEU A 146 13.50 -2.96 11.01
C LEU A 146 15.04 -2.94 11.05
N GLY A 147 15.65 -2.22 10.10
CA GLY A 147 17.11 -2.17 9.96
C GLY A 147 17.66 -3.45 9.33
N ASP A 148 18.39 -4.25 10.11
CA ASP A 148 18.87 -5.56 9.67
C ASP A 148 17.87 -6.70 9.90
N THR A 149 16.66 -6.37 10.34
CA THR A 149 15.60 -7.33 10.66
C THR A 149 14.43 -7.23 9.69
N ALA A 150 14.03 -8.37 9.10
CA ALA A 150 12.79 -8.51 8.35
C ALA A 150 11.69 -9.04 9.28
N LYS A 151 10.61 -8.27 9.49
CA LYS A 151 9.43 -8.74 10.24
C LYS A 151 8.31 -9.08 9.29
N ILE A 152 7.95 -10.36 9.22
CA ILE A 152 6.90 -10.89 8.35
C ILE A 152 5.55 -10.81 9.07
N GLU A 153 4.57 -10.22 8.40
CA GLU A 153 3.16 -10.17 8.82
C GLU A 153 2.30 -10.87 7.76
N VAL A 154 1.49 -11.83 8.20
CA VAL A 154 0.53 -12.57 7.38
C VAL A 154 -0.83 -12.59 8.07
N LEU A 155 -1.87 -13.06 7.38
CA LEU A 155 -3.15 -13.32 8.02
C LEU A 155 -2.99 -14.34 9.15
N LYS A 156 -3.77 -14.19 10.24
CA LYS A 156 -3.62 -15.04 11.43
C LYS A 156 -3.87 -16.52 11.10
N GLU A 157 -4.84 -16.78 10.24
CA GLU A 157 -5.17 -18.09 9.70
C GLU A 157 -4.08 -18.66 8.76
N GLU A 158 -3.16 -17.83 8.27
CA GLU A 158 -2.04 -18.24 7.40
C GLU A 158 -0.72 -18.41 8.14
N LEU A 159 -0.65 -18.09 9.44
CA LEU A 159 0.53 -18.32 10.29
C LEU A 159 1.04 -19.78 10.22
N PRO A 160 0.19 -20.82 10.24
CA PRO A 160 0.67 -22.20 10.14
C PRO A 160 1.40 -22.52 8.83
N LYS A 161 1.06 -21.84 7.72
CA LYS A 161 1.69 -22.08 6.42
C LYS A 161 3.17 -21.67 6.45
N ILE A 162 3.45 -20.50 7.04
CA ILE A 162 4.81 -19.95 7.11
C ILE A 162 5.62 -20.51 8.28
N ALA A 163 4.98 -20.87 9.39
CA ALA A 163 5.65 -21.44 10.56
C ALA A 163 6.07 -22.92 10.39
N ASN A 164 5.72 -23.55 9.26
CA ASN A 164 6.20 -24.90 8.93
C ASN A 164 7.74 -24.91 8.85
N GLY A 165 8.41 -25.80 9.59
CA GLY A 165 9.88 -25.79 9.72
C GLY A 165 10.65 -25.69 8.41
N LYS A 166 10.28 -26.48 7.39
CA LYS A 166 10.95 -26.45 6.07
C LYS A 166 10.71 -25.12 5.33
N VAL A 167 9.48 -24.60 5.39
CA VAL A 167 9.11 -23.31 4.78
C VAL A 167 9.86 -22.18 5.47
N ALA A 168 9.82 -22.15 6.80
CA ALA A 168 10.49 -21.14 7.63
C ALA A 168 12.00 -21.14 7.37
N GLU A 169 12.67 -22.29 7.38
CA GLU A 169 14.10 -22.40 7.09
C GLU A 169 14.44 -21.87 5.69
N HIS A 170 13.65 -22.21 4.68
CA HIS A 170 13.86 -21.73 3.32
C HIS A 170 13.68 -20.22 3.20
N VAL A 171 12.61 -19.66 3.79
CA VAL A 171 12.36 -18.22 3.85
C VAL A 171 13.52 -17.50 4.56
N VAL A 172 13.94 -17.99 5.73
CA VAL A 172 15.05 -17.42 6.50
C VAL A 172 16.33 -17.42 5.67
N SER A 173 16.67 -18.53 5.02
CA SER A 173 17.87 -18.64 4.18
C SER A 173 17.86 -17.62 3.03
N LYS A 174 16.75 -17.52 2.29
CA LYS A 174 16.64 -16.57 1.16
C LYS A 174 16.68 -15.11 1.62
N LEU A 175 15.98 -14.76 2.71
CA LEU A 175 15.98 -13.39 3.24
C LEU A 175 17.34 -12.98 3.79
N LYS A 176 18.08 -13.91 4.39
CA LYS A 176 19.48 -13.67 4.78
C LYS A 176 20.38 -13.42 3.57
N GLY A 177 20.15 -14.13 2.46
CA GLY A 177 20.87 -13.94 1.20
C GLY A 177 20.76 -12.53 0.61
N ILE A 178 19.67 -11.79 0.90
CA ILE A 178 19.48 -10.40 0.45
C ILE A 178 19.85 -9.36 1.52
N GLY A 179 20.47 -9.80 2.63
CA GLY A 179 21.12 -8.94 3.62
C GLY A 179 20.33 -8.61 4.88
N PHE A 180 19.26 -9.34 5.19
CA PHE A 180 18.69 -9.33 6.55
C PHE A 180 19.51 -10.25 7.48
N LYS A 181 19.82 -9.81 8.69
CA LYS A 181 20.47 -10.66 9.71
C LYS A 181 19.45 -11.48 10.48
N HIS A 182 18.30 -10.89 10.76
CA HIS A 182 17.22 -11.50 11.53
C HIS A 182 15.93 -11.54 10.72
N VAL A 183 15.17 -12.61 10.90
CA VAL A 183 13.85 -12.79 10.31
C VAL A 183 12.89 -13.13 11.44
N LEU A 184 11.85 -12.33 11.59
CA LEU A 184 10.84 -12.48 12.63
C LEU A 184 9.49 -12.75 11.97
N LEU A 185 8.69 -13.60 12.60
CA LEU A 185 7.28 -13.78 12.26
C LEU A 185 6.43 -13.09 13.33
N ASP A 186 5.55 -12.17 12.94
CA ASP A 186 4.62 -11.54 13.87
C ASP A 186 3.48 -12.49 14.21
N LEU A 187 3.57 -13.13 15.39
CA LEU A 187 2.57 -14.10 15.87
C LEU A 187 1.20 -13.47 16.15
N SER A 188 1.12 -12.13 16.23
CA SER A 188 -0.18 -11.46 16.31
C SER A 188 -0.90 -11.47 14.96
N GLY A 189 -0.19 -11.75 13.86
CA GLY A 189 -0.68 -11.60 12.50
C GLY A 189 -0.83 -10.13 12.08
N TYR A 190 -1.26 -9.94 10.83
CA TYR A 190 -1.61 -8.63 10.30
C TYR A 190 -2.87 -8.09 10.99
N LYS A 191 -2.79 -6.87 11.54
CA LYS A 191 -3.86 -6.23 12.31
C LYS A 191 -4.72 -5.23 11.52
N GLY A 192 -4.46 -5.05 10.23
CA GLY A 192 -5.29 -4.15 9.42
C GLY A 192 -6.58 -4.83 8.95
N GLU A 193 -7.58 -4.00 8.62
CA GLU A 193 -8.85 -4.49 8.09
C GLU A 193 -8.68 -5.05 6.68
N ILE A 194 -9.18 -6.27 6.46
CA ILE A 194 -9.16 -6.97 5.17
C ILE A 194 -10.35 -6.57 4.33
#